data_AF-A0A4V3B1Q2-F1
#
_entry.id   AF-A0A4V3B1Q2-F1
#
_cell.length_a   1.000
_cell.length_b   1.000
_cell.length_c   1.000
_cell.angle_alpha   90.00
_cell.angle_beta   90.00
_cell.angle_gamma   90.00
#
_symmetry.space_group_name_H-M   'P 1'
#
loop_
_entity.id
_entity.type
_entity.pdbx_description
1 polymer ?
#
loop_
_entity_poly.entity_id
_entity_poly.type
_entity_poly.pdbx_seq_one_letter_code
_entity_poly.pdbx_strand_id
1 'polypeptide(L)'
;MTIQSNPSAFADRHIGARRQADVDTMLKAIGYDSVDGLVDVAVPGAIRQEHALGLADALSEVEVLAELRRLAARNKTAVQMIGQGYYDTVTPPVIRRNILESPAWYTAYTPYQPEISQGRLEALLNFQTMVQDLTALPVANASLLDEATAVAEAVLLMRRANKNKDAKDGKTVLDADCLPQTIAIVQGRAEALGFDVEVADLSKGLPDGAINGIVLQQPGVSGRVWDQSAAISAAKERGALVTVAADLLALTLITPPGEQGADIAVGSTQRFGVPLFFGGPHAAYMAVRTGMERTLPGRIVGVSKDDAGAPAYRLALQTREQHIRREKATSNICTAQALLAIVSSFYAVYHGPDGLNAIAERVNHNARILATALAAVGRELVTDSFFDTLTVRVPGKARKVLTAAEARGINLRFIDEDTVGVSIDETTTAATLSAVAVAFGAGPVGDAAGFELPADVLRTSDFLQHPVFNTHRSETQLLRYIRKLSDRDLALDRTMIPLGSCTMKLNATAEMEAISWPEFASIHPFAPDSQTEGWRELITGLEADLAEITGYDQVSIQPNAGSQGELAGLLAIRGYHRSRGEGQRNVCLIPASAHGTNAASAVLAGMKVVVVATAADGTIDHADLYAKI
;
A
#
# COMPACT_ATOMS: atom_id res chain seq x y z
N MET A 1 -4.20 -53.23 -19.09
CA MET A 1 -4.67 -52.41 -17.96
C MET A 1 -4.16 -51.01 -18.16
N THR A 2 -4.97 -50.16 -18.77
CA THR A 2 -4.71 -48.73 -18.86
C THR A 2 -4.98 -48.17 -17.46
N ILE A 3 -3.93 -47.76 -16.75
CA ILE A 3 -4.08 -46.98 -15.52
C ILE A 3 -4.61 -45.62 -15.99
N GLN A 4 -5.92 -45.43 -15.98
CA GLN A 4 -6.50 -44.10 -16.07
C GLN A 4 -6.15 -43.39 -14.76
N SER A 5 -5.10 -42.56 -14.78
CA SER A 5 -4.87 -41.61 -13.71
C SER A 5 -6.04 -40.62 -13.72
N ASN A 6 -7.00 -40.76 -12.81
CA ASN A 6 -7.92 -39.67 -12.53
C ASN A 6 -7.06 -38.47 -12.12
N PRO A 7 -7.19 -37.29 -12.76
CA PRO A 7 -6.53 -36.08 -12.29
C PRO A 7 -6.94 -35.86 -10.83
N SER A 8 -5.99 -35.65 -9.92
CA SER A 8 -6.34 -35.30 -8.53
C SER A 8 -7.02 -33.93 -8.53
N ALA A 9 -8.18 -33.80 -7.89
CA ALA A 9 -8.84 -32.52 -7.73
C ALA A 9 -8.02 -31.61 -6.79
N PHE A 10 -8.02 -30.30 -7.02
CA PHE A 10 -7.29 -29.34 -6.16
C PHE A 10 -7.74 -29.44 -4.69
N ALA A 11 -9.03 -29.71 -4.44
CA ALA A 11 -9.57 -29.95 -3.10
C ALA A 11 -8.80 -31.03 -2.33
N ASP A 12 -8.31 -32.07 -3.02
CA ASP A 12 -7.51 -33.14 -2.41
C ASP A 12 -6.12 -32.66 -1.96
N ARG A 13 -5.64 -31.52 -2.45
CA ARG A 13 -4.38 -30.87 -2.03
C ARG A 13 -4.63 -29.79 -0.98
N HIS A 14 -5.76 -29.10 -1.08
CA HIS A 14 -6.14 -28.03 -0.17
C HIS A 14 -6.60 -28.55 1.20
N ILE A 15 -7.40 -29.61 1.23
CA ILE A 15 -7.99 -30.16 2.46
C ILE A 15 -7.05 -31.21 3.03
N GLY A 16 -6.46 -30.95 4.20
CA GLY A 16 -5.54 -31.87 4.85
C GLY A 16 -6.20 -33.20 5.26
N ALA A 17 -7.29 -33.12 6.02
CA ALA A 17 -8.04 -34.29 6.47
C ALA A 17 -9.02 -34.78 5.40
N ARG A 18 -8.48 -35.38 4.34
CA ARG A 18 -9.24 -35.83 3.16
C ARG A 18 -9.58 -37.31 3.12
N ARG A 19 -8.82 -38.16 3.83
CA ARG A 19 -9.05 -39.61 3.79
C ARG A 19 -10.28 -39.92 4.63
N GLN A 20 -11.19 -40.75 4.11
CA GLN A 20 -12.41 -41.12 4.84
C GLN A 20 -12.10 -41.63 6.25
N ALA A 21 -11.04 -42.44 6.43
CA ALA A 21 -10.63 -42.91 7.75
C ALA A 21 -10.24 -41.79 8.73
N ASP A 22 -9.65 -40.69 8.26
CA ASP A 22 -9.35 -39.52 9.10
C ASP A 22 -10.64 -38.81 9.50
N VAL A 23 -11.55 -38.62 8.52
CA VAL A 23 -12.88 -38.01 8.72
C VAL A 23 -13.70 -38.82 9.73
N ASP A 24 -13.81 -40.13 9.56
CA ASP A 24 -14.52 -41.05 10.46
C ASP A 24 -13.94 -41.00 11.88
N THR A 25 -12.61 -40.94 11.99
CA THR A 25 -11.94 -40.84 13.28
C THR A 25 -12.30 -39.54 14.00
N MET A 26 -12.26 -38.40 13.29
CA MET A 26 -12.64 -37.11 13.85
C MET A 26 -14.12 -37.08 14.23
N LEU A 27 -15.01 -37.49 13.33
CA LEU A 27 -16.47 -37.52 13.55
C LEU A 27 -16.83 -38.38 14.77
N LYS A 28 -16.23 -39.58 14.88
CA LYS A 28 -16.41 -40.46 16.06
C LYS A 28 -15.96 -39.79 17.36
N ALA A 29 -14.87 -39.02 17.34
CA ALA A 29 -14.37 -38.35 18.54
C ALA A 29 -15.32 -37.25 19.06
N ILE A 30 -16.10 -36.64 18.16
CA ILE A 30 -17.10 -35.61 18.50
C ILE A 30 -18.54 -36.14 18.52
N GLY A 31 -18.77 -37.44 18.28
CA GLY A 31 -20.06 -38.10 18.42
C GLY A 31 -21.02 -37.94 17.24
N TYR A 32 -20.51 -37.75 16.02
CA TYR A 32 -21.31 -37.64 14.79
C TYR A 32 -20.99 -38.75 13.80
N ASP A 33 -21.95 -39.09 12.93
CA ASP A 33 -21.80 -40.17 11.94
C ASP A 33 -21.46 -39.66 10.53
N SER A 34 -21.66 -38.37 10.26
CA SER A 34 -21.37 -37.74 8.96
C SER A 34 -21.06 -36.26 9.11
N VAL A 35 -20.36 -35.69 8.11
CA VAL A 35 -20.12 -34.24 8.01
C VAL A 35 -21.44 -33.48 7.82
N ASP A 36 -22.36 -34.01 7.01
CA ASP A 36 -23.68 -33.41 6.83
C ASP A 36 -24.45 -33.33 8.15
N GLY A 37 -24.46 -34.41 8.94
CA GLY A 37 -25.08 -34.40 10.26
C GLY A 37 -24.43 -33.44 11.25
N LEU A 38 -23.11 -33.21 11.16
CA LEU A 38 -22.43 -32.18 11.95
C LEU A 38 -22.85 -30.77 11.51
N VAL A 39 -22.95 -30.52 10.20
CA VAL A 39 -23.38 -29.24 9.63
C VAL A 39 -24.84 -28.94 10.00
N ASP A 40 -25.72 -29.94 9.96
CA ASP A 40 -27.14 -29.82 10.36
C ASP A 40 -27.32 -29.30 11.80
N VAL A 41 -26.40 -29.67 12.69
CA VAL A 41 -26.42 -29.23 14.10
C VAL A 41 -25.70 -27.90 14.29
N ALA A 42 -24.62 -27.65 13.55
CA ALA A 42 -23.79 -26.45 13.71
C ALA A 42 -24.39 -25.20 13.05
N VAL A 43 -25.08 -25.33 11.91
CA VAL A 43 -25.62 -24.21 11.12
C VAL A 43 -27.14 -24.19 11.23
N PRO A 44 -27.76 -23.11 11.75
CA PRO A 44 -29.21 -23.03 11.85
C PRO A 44 -29.90 -23.20 10.48
N GLY A 45 -30.88 -24.11 10.39
CA GLY A 45 -31.55 -24.43 9.13
C GLY A 45 -32.21 -23.22 8.45
N ALA A 46 -32.66 -22.23 9.21
CA ALA A 46 -33.32 -21.03 8.68
C ALA A 46 -32.39 -20.09 7.87
N ILE A 47 -31.06 -20.24 7.98
CA ILE A 47 -30.08 -19.45 7.22
C ILE A 47 -29.22 -20.31 6.29
N ARG A 48 -29.49 -21.62 6.23
CA ARG A 48 -28.74 -22.54 5.38
C ARG A 48 -29.22 -22.39 3.94
N GLN A 49 -28.28 -22.33 3.01
CA GLN A 49 -28.58 -22.36 1.58
C GLN A 49 -29.18 -23.71 1.19
N GLU A 50 -30.29 -23.70 0.45
CA GLU A 50 -30.99 -24.92 -0.01
C GLU A 50 -30.42 -25.47 -1.33
N HIS A 51 -29.69 -24.64 -2.07
CA HIS A 51 -29.15 -24.96 -3.38
C HIS A 51 -27.63 -24.85 -3.39
N ALA A 52 -26.98 -25.63 -4.25
CA ALA A 52 -25.54 -25.48 -4.46
C ALA A 52 -25.22 -24.12 -5.11
N LEU A 53 -24.00 -23.62 -4.90
CA LEU A 53 -23.52 -22.41 -5.55
C LEU A 53 -23.49 -22.60 -7.08
N GLY A 54 -23.97 -21.60 -7.81
CA GLY A 54 -23.96 -21.51 -9.26
C GLY A 54 -22.61 -21.08 -9.82
N LEU A 55 -21.53 -21.77 -9.45
CA LEU A 55 -20.17 -21.49 -9.93
C LEU A 55 -19.82 -22.38 -11.13
N ALA A 56 -18.81 -21.96 -11.91
CA ALA A 56 -18.24 -22.79 -12.96
C ALA A 56 -17.60 -24.06 -12.38
N ASP A 57 -17.51 -25.11 -13.20
CA ASP A 57 -16.87 -26.37 -12.81
C ASP A 57 -15.41 -26.13 -12.38
N ALA A 58 -15.00 -26.84 -11.33
CA ALA A 58 -13.66 -26.71 -10.77
C ALA A 58 -12.60 -27.11 -11.79
N LEU A 59 -11.66 -26.20 -12.04
CA LEU A 59 -10.47 -26.44 -12.85
C LEU A 59 -9.39 -27.18 -12.05
N SER A 60 -8.62 -28.04 -12.70
CA SER A 60 -7.37 -28.57 -12.14
C SER A 60 -6.31 -27.46 -12.02
N GLU A 61 -5.27 -27.69 -11.20
CA GLU A 61 -4.17 -26.73 -11.07
C GLU A 61 -3.52 -26.37 -12.43
N VAL A 62 -3.43 -27.33 -13.34
CA VAL A 62 -2.89 -27.12 -14.70
C VAL A 62 -3.81 -26.24 -15.53
N GLU A 63 -5.12 -26.48 -15.45
CA GLU A 63 -6.13 -25.71 -16.18
C GLU A 63 -6.25 -24.29 -15.65
N VAL A 64 -6.20 -24.07 -14.33
CA VAL A 64 -6.18 -22.73 -13.72
C VAL A 64 -4.97 -21.94 -14.21
N LEU A 65 -3.78 -22.54 -14.23
CA LEU A 65 -2.58 -21.84 -14.72
C LEU A 65 -2.67 -21.53 -16.22
N ALA A 66 -3.26 -22.43 -17.02
CA ALA A 66 -3.51 -22.17 -18.44
C ALA A 66 -4.52 -21.03 -18.65
N GLU A 67 -5.57 -20.98 -17.84
CA GLU A 67 -6.58 -19.93 -17.88
C GLU A 67 -6.02 -18.58 -17.44
N LEU A 68 -5.24 -18.55 -16.34
CA LEU A 68 -4.52 -17.35 -15.93
C LEU A 68 -3.54 -16.90 -17.02
N ARG A 69 -2.89 -17.82 -17.75
CA ARG A 69 -2.02 -17.46 -18.89
C ARG A 69 -2.83 -16.86 -20.05
N ARG A 70 -4.04 -17.36 -20.31
CA ARG A 70 -4.95 -16.79 -21.31
C ARG A 70 -5.32 -15.35 -20.92
N LEU A 71 -5.70 -15.12 -19.67
CA LEU A 71 -6.01 -13.79 -19.14
C LEU A 71 -4.80 -12.85 -19.22
N ALA A 72 -3.64 -13.31 -18.74
CA ALA A 72 -2.37 -12.59 -18.80
C ALA A 72 -2.04 -12.14 -20.24
N ALA A 73 -2.19 -13.03 -21.23
CA ALA A 73 -1.90 -12.72 -22.63
C ALA A 73 -2.82 -11.64 -23.25
N ARG A 74 -3.93 -11.28 -22.60
CA ARG A 74 -4.80 -10.17 -23.01
C ARG A 74 -4.34 -8.82 -22.47
N ASN A 75 -3.46 -8.80 -21.47
CA ASN A 75 -2.80 -7.57 -21.04
C ASN A 75 -1.68 -7.24 -22.03
N LYS A 76 -1.47 -5.94 -22.27
CA LYS A 76 -0.36 -5.44 -23.10
C LYS A 76 0.66 -4.80 -22.19
N THR A 77 1.85 -5.39 -22.14
CA THR A 77 2.98 -4.78 -21.43
C THR A 77 3.52 -3.61 -22.24
N ALA A 78 3.93 -2.56 -21.54
CA ALA A 78 4.49 -1.33 -22.09
C ALA A 78 5.48 -0.75 -21.08
N VAL A 79 6.38 0.11 -21.54
CA VAL A 79 7.21 0.93 -20.64
C VAL A 79 6.30 1.96 -19.98
N GLN A 80 6.28 1.99 -18.65
CA GLN A 80 5.36 2.81 -17.88
C GLN A 80 6.04 4.10 -17.41
N MET A 81 5.78 5.22 -18.07
CA MET A 81 6.32 6.54 -17.71
C MET A 81 5.22 7.51 -17.25
N ILE A 82 4.16 6.98 -16.63
CA ILE A 82 3.00 7.74 -16.15
C ILE A 82 3.30 8.44 -14.82
N GLY A 83 4.05 7.79 -13.93
CA GLY A 83 4.34 8.29 -12.58
C GLY A 83 3.09 8.32 -11.69
N GLN A 84 2.87 9.45 -11.02
CA GLN A 84 1.79 9.60 -10.02
C GLN A 84 1.90 8.62 -8.85
N GLY A 85 3.11 8.44 -8.31
CA GLY A 85 3.37 7.60 -7.13
C GLY A 85 3.66 6.14 -7.44
N TYR A 86 3.65 5.75 -8.72
CA TYR A 86 4.00 4.41 -9.19
C TYR A 86 5.06 4.54 -10.29
N TYR A 87 6.19 3.85 -10.10
CA TYR A 87 7.34 3.92 -11.00
C TYR A 87 7.86 2.50 -11.21
N ASP A 88 8.25 2.15 -12.45
CA ASP A 88 8.80 0.82 -12.67
C ASP A 88 10.13 0.66 -11.92
N THR A 89 10.44 -0.56 -11.49
CA THR A 89 11.62 -0.87 -10.67
C THR A 89 12.09 -2.29 -10.93
N VAL A 90 13.38 -2.52 -10.77
CA VAL A 90 13.95 -3.85 -10.84
C VAL A 90 13.79 -4.52 -9.49
N THR A 91 12.87 -5.47 -9.35
CA THR A 91 12.88 -6.40 -8.22
C THR A 91 14.11 -7.31 -8.34
N PRO A 92 15.11 -7.23 -7.42
CA PRO A 92 16.30 -8.07 -7.53
C PRO A 92 15.90 -9.55 -7.53
N PRO A 93 16.35 -10.38 -8.48
CA PRO A 93 15.89 -11.76 -8.61
C PRO A 93 16.04 -12.61 -7.33
N VAL A 94 17.10 -12.36 -6.56
CA VAL A 94 17.33 -13.00 -5.26
C VAL A 94 16.25 -12.63 -4.23
N ILE A 95 15.74 -11.41 -4.24
CA ILE A 95 14.64 -10.96 -3.36
C ILE A 95 13.31 -11.52 -3.87
N ARG A 96 13.06 -11.45 -5.18
CA ARG A 96 11.85 -12.03 -5.81
C ARG A 96 11.70 -13.49 -5.42
N ARG A 97 12.73 -14.29 -5.70
CA ARG A 97 12.71 -15.75 -5.51
C ARG A 97 12.69 -16.18 -4.04
N ASN A 98 13.47 -15.51 -3.19
CA ASN A 98 13.71 -16.00 -1.82
C ASN A 98 12.88 -15.28 -0.75
N ILE A 99 12.09 -14.26 -1.12
CA ILE A 99 11.16 -13.55 -0.23
C ILE A 99 9.75 -13.54 -0.82
N LEU A 100 9.56 -12.85 -1.95
CA LEU A 100 8.22 -12.66 -2.54
C LEU A 100 7.57 -13.99 -2.96
N GLU A 101 8.35 -14.88 -3.57
CA GLU A 101 7.93 -16.20 -4.05
C GLU A 101 8.24 -17.31 -3.02
N SER A 102 8.55 -16.95 -1.76
CA SER A 102 8.98 -17.90 -0.73
C SER A 102 7.94 -18.09 0.38
N PRO A 103 7.36 -19.29 0.56
CA PRO A 103 6.33 -19.53 1.57
C PRO A 103 6.84 -19.32 3.00
N ALA A 104 8.14 -19.43 3.23
CA ALA A 104 8.76 -19.12 4.52
C ALA A 104 8.57 -17.64 4.95
N TRP A 105 8.26 -16.75 4.00
CA TRP A 105 8.07 -15.32 4.25
C TRP A 105 6.62 -14.86 4.12
N TYR A 106 5.81 -15.48 3.24
CA TYR A 106 4.43 -15.03 3.00
C TYR A 106 3.35 -15.82 3.74
N THR A 107 3.66 -16.96 4.37
CA THR A 107 2.62 -17.80 5.03
C THR A 107 2.48 -17.56 6.53
N ALA A 108 3.44 -16.88 7.16
CA ALA A 108 3.27 -16.41 8.53
C ALA A 108 2.35 -15.17 8.58
N TYR A 109 1.79 -14.87 9.75
CA TYR A 109 0.97 -13.68 9.95
C TYR A 109 1.68 -12.66 10.86
N THR A 110 0.92 -11.69 11.38
CA THR A 110 1.40 -10.68 12.34
C THR A 110 2.28 -11.33 13.42
N PRO A 111 3.44 -10.74 13.75
CA PRO A 111 4.37 -11.28 14.77
C PRO A 111 3.84 -11.06 16.21
N TYR A 112 2.67 -11.63 16.53
CA TYR A 112 2.07 -11.61 17.86
C TYR A 112 2.92 -12.37 18.89
N GLN A 113 3.62 -13.43 18.44
CA GLN A 113 4.52 -14.26 19.25
C GLN A 113 5.97 -13.91 18.88
N PRO A 114 6.60 -12.92 19.54
CA PRO A 114 7.88 -12.36 19.09
C PRO A 114 9.02 -13.38 19.08
N GLU A 115 9.05 -14.33 20.00
CA GLU A 115 10.11 -15.33 20.19
C GLU A 115 10.26 -16.25 18.97
N ILE A 116 9.18 -16.46 18.20
CA ILE A 116 9.13 -17.26 16.97
C ILE A 116 8.90 -16.40 15.72
N SER A 117 9.24 -15.11 15.81
CA SER A 117 9.03 -14.12 14.76
C SER A 117 10.17 -13.10 14.62
N GLN A 118 11.34 -13.40 15.19
CA GLN A 118 12.46 -12.45 15.23
C GLN A 118 13.00 -12.09 13.84
N GLY A 119 12.88 -12.98 12.86
CA GLY A 119 13.30 -12.76 11.48
C GLY A 119 12.53 -11.62 10.83
N ARG A 120 11.20 -11.73 10.71
CA ARG A 120 10.38 -10.66 10.13
C ARG A 120 10.33 -9.41 10.99
N LEU A 121 10.47 -9.53 12.32
CA LEU A 121 10.61 -8.35 13.19
C LEU A 121 11.91 -7.59 12.91
N GLU A 122 13.04 -8.27 12.71
CA GLU A 122 14.30 -7.63 12.30
C GLU A 122 14.18 -6.96 10.93
N ALA A 123 13.56 -7.63 9.95
CA ALA A 123 13.35 -7.05 8.62
C ALA A 123 12.43 -5.81 8.65
N LEU A 124 11.36 -5.81 9.46
CA LEU A 124 10.51 -4.65 9.66
C LEU A 124 11.20 -3.53 10.45
N LEU A 125 12.15 -3.87 11.34
CA LEU A 125 13.00 -2.86 11.97
C LEU A 125 13.96 -2.24 10.95
N ASN A 126 14.53 -3.02 10.03
CA ASN A 126 15.32 -2.49 8.92
C ASN A 126 14.49 -1.54 8.04
N PHE A 127 13.23 -1.90 7.74
CA PHE A 127 12.30 -1.00 7.04
C PHE A 127 12.13 0.32 7.78
N GLN A 128 11.86 0.28 9.10
CA GLN A 128 11.70 1.48 9.90
C GLN A 128 12.98 2.33 9.91
N THR A 129 14.16 1.74 10.09
CA THR A 129 15.44 2.44 10.07
C THR A 129 15.70 3.07 8.70
N MET A 130 15.40 2.36 7.61
CA MET A 130 15.53 2.88 6.26
C MET A 130 14.65 4.13 6.06
N VAL A 131 13.39 4.07 6.48
CA VAL A 131 12.47 5.21 6.40
C VAL A 131 12.96 6.37 7.29
N GLN A 132 13.42 6.09 8.50
CA GLN A 132 13.93 7.10 9.43
C GLN A 132 15.11 7.87 8.84
N ASP A 133 16.11 7.16 8.33
CA ASP A 133 17.32 7.75 7.74
C ASP A 133 17.00 8.54 6.46
N LEU A 134 16.15 8.01 5.58
CA LEU A 134 15.83 8.68 4.33
C LEU A 134 14.94 9.91 4.52
N THR A 135 14.03 9.89 5.49
CA THR A 135 13.15 11.03 5.80
C THR A 135 13.74 12.02 6.79
N ALA A 136 14.86 11.67 7.43
CA ALA A 136 15.46 12.38 8.56
C ALA A 136 14.48 12.60 9.74
N LEU A 137 13.56 11.65 9.94
CA LEU A 137 12.63 11.66 11.07
C LEU A 137 12.89 10.46 12.00
N PRO A 138 12.80 10.65 13.33
CA PRO A 138 13.32 9.69 14.31
C PRO A 138 12.47 8.43 14.50
N VAL A 139 11.20 8.41 14.11
CA VAL A 139 10.31 7.26 14.38
C VAL A 139 9.44 6.97 13.16
N ALA A 140 9.38 5.70 12.75
CA ALA A 140 8.56 5.21 11.65
C ALA A 140 7.75 3.97 12.03
N ASN A 141 6.61 3.73 11.40
CA ASN A 141 5.84 2.48 11.55
C ASN A 141 6.35 1.34 10.66
N ALA A 142 5.82 0.15 10.93
CA ALA A 142 5.99 -1.07 10.14
C ALA A 142 4.90 -1.18 9.05
N SER A 143 4.80 -0.11 8.25
CA SER A 143 3.93 0.12 7.08
C SER A 143 2.47 0.54 7.31
N LEU A 144 1.91 1.12 6.24
CA LEU A 144 0.50 1.41 5.97
C LEU A 144 0.09 0.79 4.60
N LEU A 145 -1.14 1.06 4.16
CA LEU A 145 -1.76 0.36 3.03
C LEU A 145 -1.32 0.87 1.65
N ASP A 146 -1.31 2.20 1.46
CA ASP A 146 -0.89 2.90 0.25
C ASP A 146 -0.62 4.38 0.59
N GLU A 147 -0.06 5.15 -0.36
CA GLU A 147 0.29 6.56 -0.11
C GLU A 147 -0.94 7.42 0.21
N ALA A 148 -2.04 7.25 -0.51
CA ALA A 148 -3.23 8.07 -0.36
C ALA A 148 -3.86 7.89 1.05
N THR A 149 -3.94 6.65 1.52
CA THR A 149 -4.39 6.32 2.88
C THR A 149 -3.38 6.76 3.93
N ALA A 150 -2.07 6.70 3.66
CA ALA A 150 -1.06 7.21 4.58
C ALA A 150 -1.14 8.74 4.76
N VAL A 151 -1.38 9.49 3.69
CA VAL A 151 -1.63 10.94 3.77
C VAL A 151 -2.93 11.22 4.52
N ALA A 152 -4.00 10.48 4.26
CA ALA A 152 -5.25 10.62 5.02
C ALA A 152 -5.02 10.37 6.52
N GLU A 153 -4.24 9.34 6.89
CA GLU A 153 -3.87 9.09 8.28
C GLU A 153 -2.99 10.20 8.88
N ALA A 154 -2.09 10.81 8.10
CA ALA A 154 -1.29 11.94 8.55
C ALA A 154 -2.17 13.15 8.87
N VAL A 155 -3.17 13.44 8.02
CA VAL A 155 -4.16 14.49 8.27
C VAL A 155 -4.92 14.23 9.57
N LEU A 156 -5.41 13.01 9.79
CA LEU A 156 -6.08 12.64 11.04
C LEU A 156 -5.15 12.70 12.25
N LEU A 157 -3.89 12.34 12.08
CA LEU A 157 -2.86 12.46 13.12
C LEU A 157 -2.67 13.93 13.50
N MET A 158 -2.49 14.84 12.53
CA MET A 158 -2.35 16.27 12.78
C MET A 158 -3.56 16.84 13.55
N ARG A 159 -4.79 16.46 13.16
CA ARG A 159 -6.01 16.87 13.85
C ARG A 159 -6.07 16.37 15.30
N ARG A 160 -5.64 15.13 15.57
CA ARG A 160 -5.60 14.58 16.94
C ARG A 160 -4.49 15.20 17.79
N ALA A 161 -3.33 15.43 17.20
CA ALA A 161 -2.11 15.83 17.89
C ALA A 161 -2.03 17.34 18.12
N ASN A 162 -2.56 18.17 17.21
CA ASN A 162 -2.46 19.63 17.34
C ASN A 162 -3.27 20.13 18.55
N LYS A 163 -2.60 20.75 19.52
CA LYS A 163 -3.20 21.32 20.74
C LYS A 163 -3.22 22.84 20.74
N ASN A 164 -2.69 23.50 19.71
CA ASN A 164 -2.72 24.95 19.61
C ASN A 164 -4.17 25.42 19.47
N LYS A 165 -4.61 26.33 20.33
CA LYS A 165 -6.02 26.76 20.40
C LYS A 165 -6.50 27.45 19.14
N ASP A 166 -5.61 28.16 18.45
CA ASP A 166 -5.93 28.97 17.28
C ASP A 166 -5.86 28.15 15.98
N ALA A 167 -5.15 27.01 16.01
CA ALA A 167 -4.95 26.13 14.85
C ALA A 167 -5.78 24.83 14.92
N LYS A 168 -6.02 24.26 16.10
CA LYS A 168 -6.56 22.89 16.26
C LYS A 168 -7.86 22.63 15.51
N ASP A 169 -8.75 23.62 15.44
CA ASP A 169 -10.06 23.51 14.79
C ASP A 169 -10.05 24.09 13.36
N GLY A 170 -8.88 24.52 12.86
CA GLY A 170 -8.72 25.05 11.52
C GLY A 170 -8.84 24.00 10.43
N LYS A 171 -8.84 24.48 9.18
CA LYS A 171 -8.82 23.65 7.98
C LYS A 171 -7.48 22.94 7.81
N THR A 172 -7.49 21.82 7.10
CA THR A 172 -6.26 21.22 6.57
C THR A 172 -6.05 21.72 5.14
N VAL A 173 -4.83 22.10 4.78
CA VAL A 173 -4.52 22.56 3.41
C VAL A 173 -3.64 21.54 2.71
N LEU A 174 -4.06 21.06 1.55
CA LEU A 174 -3.24 20.20 0.69
C LEU A 174 -2.62 21.06 -0.41
N ASP A 175 -1.33 20.84 -0.69
CA ASP A 175 -0.72 21.41 -1.89
C ASP A 175 -1.45 20.89 -3.14
N ALA A 176 -1.76 21.79 -4.07
CA ALA A 176 -2.31 21.45 -5.38
C ALA A 176 -1.39 20.51 -6.18
N ASP A 177 -0.10 20.45 -5.82
CA ASP A 177 0.90 19.56 -6.40
C ASP A 177 0.94 18.16 -5.74
N CYS A 178 0.07 17.86 -4.77
CA CYS A 178 -0.16 16.49 -4.30
C CYS A 178 -0.76 15.60 -5.41
N LEU A 179 -0.60 14.28 -5.26
CA LEU A 179 -1.15 13.33 -6.23
C LEU A 179 -2.70 13.40 -6.28
N PRO A 180 -3.33 13.33 -7.47
CA PRO A 180 -4.79 13.47 -7.60
C PRO A 180 -5.58 12.46 -6.75
N GLN A 181 -5.16 11.20 -6.75
CA GLN A 181 -5.78 10.15 -5.94
C GLN A 181 -5.61 10.39 -4.43
N THR A 182 -4.48 10.99 -4.02
CA THR A 182 -4.23 11.38 -2.63
C THR A 182 -5.22 12.47 -2.20
N ILE A 183 -5.38 13.52 -3.02
CA ILE A 183 -6.34 14.60 -2.75
C ILE A 183 -7.76 14.02 -2.61
N ALA A 184 -8.19 13.16 -3.55
CA ALA A 184 -9.51 12.56 -3.54
C ALA A 184 -9.80 11.75 -2.27
N ILE A 185 -8.85 10.90 -1.84
CA ILE A 185 -9.00 10.08 -0.63
C ILE A 185 -9.04 10.95 0.64
N VAL A 186 -8.22 11.99 0.73
CA VAL A 186 -8.23 12.92 1.88
C VAL A 186 -9.55 13.69 1.94
N GLN A 187 -10.03 14.22 0.81
CA GLN A 187 -11.31 14.94 0.75
C GLN A 187 -12.49 14.04 1.16
N GLY A 188 -12.56 12.81 0.64
CA GLY A 188 -13.58 11.85 1.03
C GLY A 188 -13.53 11.50 2.53
N ARG A 189 -12.33 11.38 3.10
CA ARG A 189 -12.15 11.18 4.55
C ARG A 189 -12.60 12.39 5.37
N ALA A 190 -12.29 13.60 4.91
CA ALA A 190 -12.68 14.83 5.55
C ALA A 190 -14.19 15.04 5.55
N GLU A 191 -14.86 14.74 4.43
CA GLU A 191 -16.31 14.79 4.30
C GLU A 191 -17.03 13.75 5.18
N ALA A 192 -16.41 12.58 5.38
CA ALA A 192 -16.90 11.57 6.31
C ALA A 192 -16.92 12.11 7.75
N LEU A 193 -15.83 12.75 8.17
CA LEU A 193 -15.59 13.18 9.54
C LEU A 193 -16.03 14.62 9.86
N GLY A 194 -16.45 15.38 8.84
CA GLY A 194 -16.99 16.72 9.00
C GLY A 194 -15.95 17.79 9.35
N PHE A 195 -14.79 17.76 8.68
CA PHE A 195 -13.80 18.83 8.78
C PHE A 195 -13.39 19.39 7.40
N ASP A 196 -12.89 20.62 7.39
CA ASP A 196 -12.57 21.33 6.15
C ASP A 196 -11.20 20.96 5.60
N VAL A 197 -11.14 20.71 4.30
CA VAL A 197 -9.93 20.56 3.50
C VAL A 197 -9.96 21.56 2.36
N GLU A 198 -8.86 22.30 2.20
CA GLU A 198 -8.66 23.22 1.08
C GLU A 198 -7.47 22.75 0.24
N VAL A 199 -7.57 22.87 -1.08
CA VAL A 199 -6.46 22.60 -2.00
C VAL A 199 -5.94 23.95 -2.50
N ALA A 200 -4.65 24.21 -2.33
CA ALA A 200 -4.02 25.48 -2.69
C ALA A 200 -2.58 25.27 -3.19
N ASP A 201 -2.10 26.16 -4.07
CA ASP A 201 -0.70 26.17 -4.49
C ASP A 201 0.17 26.78 -3.38
N LEU A 202 0.76 25.94 -2.53
CA LEU A 202 1.49 26.38 -1.35
C LEU A 202 2.84 27.03 -1.66
N SER A 203 3.30 26.95 -2.92
CA SER A 203 4.46 27.72 -3.38
C SER A 203 4.16 29.21 -3.49
N LYS A 204 2.88 29.61 -3.53
CA LYS A 204 2.43 31.00 -3.55
C LYS A 204 2.08 31.55 -2.16
N GLY A 205 2.34 30.77 -1.11
CA GLY A 205 2.02 31.10 0.27
C GLY A 205 0.79 30.36 0.80
N LEU A 206 0.56 30.52 2.11
CA LEU A 206 -0.52 29.84 2.81
C LEU A 206 -1.84 30.62 2.67
N PRO A 207 -2.98 29.94 2.51
CA PRO A 207 -4.28 30.62 2.49
C PRO A 207 -4.61 31.25 3.85
N ASP A 208 -5.54 32.20 3.84
CA ASP A 208 -6.02 32.89 5.06
C ASP A 208 -6.79 31.94 6.01
N GLY A 209 -6.95 32.38 7.26
CA GLY A 209 -7.76 31.70 8.28
C GLY A 209 -6.98 30.80 9.24
N ALA A 210 -7.68 30.03 10.09
CA ALA A 210 -7.02 29.05 10.96
C ALA A 210 -6.63 27.79 10.17
N ILE A 211 -5.38 27.33 10.29
CA ILE A 211 -4.88 26.12 9.63
C ILE A 211 -4.46 25.11 10.69
N ASN A 212 -5.08 23.93 10.70
CA ASN A 212 -4.70 22.83 11.59
C ASN A 212 -3.40 22.16 11.16
N GLY A 213 -3.24 21.97 9.85
CA GLY A 213 -2.06 21.37 9.27
C GLY A 213 -2.02 21.56 7.76
N ILE A 214 -0.83 21.41 7.19
CA ILE A 214 -0.62 21.41 5.75
C ILE A 214 -0.01 20.08 5.28
N VAL A 215 -0.29 19.71 4.04
CA VAL A 215 0.35 18.58 3.36
C VAL A 215 1.03 19.10 2.10
N LEU A 216 2.34 18.86 2.01
CA LEU A 216 3.17 19.13 0.84
C LEU A 216 3.52 17.80 0.16
N GLN A 217 3.97 17.86 -1.09
CA GLN A 217 4.48 16.70 -1.83
C GLN A 217 5.91 16.96 -2.30
N GLN A 218 6.79 15.96 -2.26
CA GLN A 218 8.20 16.07 -2.65
C GLN A 218 8.75 14.80 -3.34
N PRO A 219 8.99 14.81 -4.66
CA PRO A 219 8.51 15.81 -5.63
C PRO A 219 6.99 15.78 -5.82
N GLY A 220 6.42 16.90 -6.26
CA GLY A 220 4.99 17.00 -6.59
C GLY A 220 4.58 16.24 -7.86
N VAL A 221 3.27 16.17 -8.13
CA VAL A 221 2.72 15.59 -9.37
C VAL A 221 3.26 16.29 -10.62
N SER A 222 3.57 17.58 -10.54
CA SER A 222 4.22 18.34 -11.62
C SER A 222 5.68 17.91 -11.89
N GLY A 223 6.30 17.22 -10.94
CA GLY A 223 7.73 16.89 -10.92
C GLY A 223 8.61 17.93 -10.22
N ARG A 224 8.03 19.04 -9.75
CA ARG A 224 8.77 20.15 -9.15
C ARG A 224 9.52 19.74 -7.88
N VAL A 225 10.78 20.15 -7.82
CA VAL A 225 11.62 20.13 -6.61
C VAL A 225 11.99 21.56 -6.24
N TRP A 226 11.73 21.94 -4.99
CA TRP A 226 11.99 23.28 -4.44
C TRP A 226 12.21 23.21 -2.93
N ASP A 227 12.87 24.20 -2.34
CA ASP A 227 13.05 24.29 -0.89
C ASP A 227 11.74 24.69 -0.19
N GLN A 228 11.13 23.75 0.53
CA GLN A 228 9.85 23.95 1.20
C GLN A 228 9.99 24.59 2.57
N SER A 229 11.20 24.80 3.09
CA SER A 229 11.48 25.24 4.46
C SER A 229 10.76 26.54 4.84
N ALA A 230 10.64 27.48 3.90
CA ALA A 230 9.93 28.74 4.13
C ALA A 230 8.41 28.53 4.32
N ALA A 231 7.77 27.69 3.49
CA ALA A 231 6.35 27.38 3.63
C ALA A 231 6.07 26.58 4.90
N ILE A 232 6.95 25.63 5.24
CA ILE A 232 6.91 24.87 6.49
C ILE A 232 7.01 25.81 7.70
N SER A 233 7.98 26.72 7.71
CA SER A 233 8.17 27.69 8.80
C SER A 233 6.95 28.59 8.98
N ALA A 234 6.42 29.16 7.88
CA ALA A 234 5.23 29.99 7.92
C ALA A 234 3.99 29.25 8.46
N ALA A 235 3.84 27.95 8.17
CA ALA A 235 2.74 27.14 8.68
C ALA A 235 2.89 26.92 10.19
N LYS A 236 4.10 26.61 10.64
CA LYS A 236 4.41 26.36 12.05
C LYS A 236 4.30 27.63 12.91
N GLU A 237 4.64 28.79 12.37
CA GLU A 237 4.40 30.10 13.03
C GLU A 237 2.91 30.34 13.31
N ARG A 238 2.03 29.81 12.46
CA ARG A 238 0.56 29.82 12.65
C ARG A 238 0.05 28.67 13.52
N GLY A 239 0.95 27.87 14.10
CA GLY A 239 0.60 26.72 14.95
C GLY A 239 0.11 25.49 14.20
N ALA A 240 0.23 25.45 12.86
CA ALA A 240 -0.12 24.28 12.06
C ALA A 240 0.96 23.19 12.18
N LEU A 241 0.54 21.93 12.02
CA LEU A 241 1.46 20.81 11.82
C LEU A 241 1.73 20.61 10.32
N VAL A 242 2.86 20.00 9.98
CA VAL A 242 3.29 19.84 8.58
C VAL A 242 3.55 18.38 8.26
N THR A 243 2.90 17.89 7.21
CA THR A 243 3.20 16.61 6.56
C THR A 243 3.84 16.83 5.20
N VAL A 244 4.85 16.05 4.86
CA VAL A 244 5.38 15.96 3.48
C VAL A 244 5.21 14.53 2.96
N ALA A 245 4.46 14.36 1.87
CA ALA A 245 4.40 13.12 1.12
C ALA A 245 5.61 13.05 0.18
N ALA A 246 6.55 12.13 0.42
CA ALA A 246 7.86 12.14 -0.21
C ALA A 246 8.24 10.81 -0.87
N ASP A 247 8.97 10.90 -1.98
CA ASP A 247 9.53 9.74 -2.69
C ASP A 247 10.90 9.37 -2.11
N LEU A 248 11.03 8.15 -1.55
CA LEU A 248 12.27 7.72 -0.88
C LEU A 248 13.49 7.64 -1.78
N LEU A 249 13.34 7.38 -3.09
CA LEU A 249 14.46 7.39 -4.02
C LEU A 249 14.92 8.82 -4.28
N ALA A 250 13.97 9.76 -4.45
CA ALA A 250 14.31 11.18 -4.59
C ALA A 250 15.08 11.68 -3.37
N LEU A 251 14.68 11.27 -2.16
CA LEU A 251 15.31 11.66 -0.89
C LEU A 251 16.76 11.18 -0.72
N THR A 252 17.31 10.37 -1.64
CA THR A 252 18.74 10.08 -1.62
C THR A 252 19.56 11.27 -2.13
N LEU A 253 18.97 12.10 -3.01
CA LEU A 253 19.61 13.27 -3.61
C LEU A 253 19.09 14.61 -3.11
N ILE A 254 17.82 14.69 -2.69
CA ILE A 254 17.19 15.95 -2.27
C ILE A 254 17.01 16.03 -0.76
N THR A 255 17.11 17.23 -0.20
CA THR A 255 17.02 17.49 1.25
C THR A 255 15.75 16.87 1.84
N PRO A 256 15.86 15.97 2.83
CA PRO A 256 14.72 15.21 3.32
C PRO A 256 13.77 16.06 4.18
N PRO A 257 12.49 15.66 4.33
CA PRO A 257 11.48 16.45 5.04
C PRO A 257 11.85 16.84 6.47
N GLY A 258 12.52 15.94 7.21
CA GLY A 258 12.93 16.20 8.59
C GLY A 258 13.93 17.35 8.70
N GLU A 259 14.84 17.50 7.74
CA GLU A 259 15.81 18.60 7.69
C GLU A 259 15.18 19.93 7.31
N GLN A 260 14.11 19.91 6.53
CA GLN A 260 13.30 21.10 6.21
C GLN A 260 12.32 21.50 7.34
N GLY A 261 12.23 20.67 8.40
CA GLY A 261 11.45 20.96 9.60
C GLY A 261 10.02 20.42 9.61
N ALA A 262 9.69 19.44 8.76
CA ALA A 262 8.40 18.75 8.76
C ALA A 262 8.16 17.99 10.08
N ASP A 263 6.89 17.83 10.47
CA ASP A 263 6.52 17.03 11.64
C ASP A 263 6.31 15.55 11.28
N ILE A 264 5.85 15.30 10.05
CA ILE A 264 5.45 13.99 9.52
C ILE A 264 5.96 13.84 8.08
N ALA A 265 6.46 12.66 7.73
CA ALA A 265 6.69 12.27 6.34
C ALA A 265 5.94 10.97 6.03
N VAL A 266 5.33 10.90 4.85
CA VAL A 266 4.60 9.71 4.35
C VAL A 266 4.95 9.45 2.89
N GLY A 267 4.62 8.29 2.36
CA GLY A 267 4.85 7.98 0.95
C GLY A 267 4.77 6.48 0.68
N SER A 268 4.98 6.10 -0.58
CA SER A 268 5.12 4.70 -0.99
C SER A 268 6.58 4.24 -0.97
N THR A 269 6.83 2.97 -0.64
CA THR A 269 8.14 2.32 -0.84
C THR A 269 8.17 1.42 -2.09
N GLN A 270 7.17 1.51 -2.96
CA GLN A 270 7.00 0.64 -4.13
C GLN A 270 8.25 0.55 -4.99
N ARG A 271 8.82 1.69 -5.40
CA ARG A 271 10.00 1.74 -6.29
C ARG A 271 11.30 1.24 -5.66
N PHE A 272 11.25 0.75 -4.42
CA PHE A 272 12.32 -0.05 -3.83
C PHE A 272 12.02 -1.53 -4.08
N GLY A 273 12.06 -1.92 -5.35
CA GLY A 273 12.05 -3.32 -5.79
C GLY A 273 10.70 -4.05 -5.70
N VAL A 274 9.57 -3.36 -5.54
CA VAL A 274 8.24 -4.00 -5.59
C VAL A 274 7.58 -3.73 -6.95
N PRO A 275 7.10 -4.74 -7.69
CA PRO A 275 6.44 -4.54 -8.99
C PRO A 275 5.18 -3.66 -8.90
N LEU A 276 4.74 -3.10 -10.03
CA LEU A 276 3.59 -2.21 -10.12
C LEU A 276 2.26 -2.87 -9.73
N PHE A 277 2.09 -4.16 -10.07
CA PHE A 277 0.92 -5.00 -9.75
C PHE A 277 -0.44 -4.34 -10.04
N PHE A 278 -0.52 -3.47 -11.05
CA PHE A 278 -1.74 -2.72 -11.37
C PHE A 278 -2.35 -1.96 -10.17
N GLY A 279 -1.50 -1.50 -9.24
CA GLY A 279 -1.87 -0.64 -8.12
C GLY A 279 -1.44 -1.14 -6.73
N GLY A 280 -1.10 -2.41 -6.58
CA GLY A 280 -0.62 -2.95 -5.32
C GLY A 280 -0.62 -4.47 -5.27
N PRO A 281 -0.06 -5.07 -4.20
CA PRO A 281 0.22 -4.42 -2.91
C PRO A 281 1.57 -3.67 -2.87
N HIS A 282 1.60 -2.53 -2.15
CA HIS A 282 2.81 -1.76 -1.87
C HIS A 282 2.81 -1.27 -0.43
N ALA A 283 3.95 -1.30 0.26
CA ALA A 283 4.02 -0.73 1.60
C ALA A 283 4.11 0.80 1.52
N ALA A 284 3.16 1.48 2.14
CA ALA A 284 3.34 2.89 2.45
C ALA A 284 4.06 3.05 3.79
N TYR A 285 4.74 4.17 3.98
CA TYR A 285 5.42 4.50 5.22
C TYR A 285 4.78 5.72 5.90
N MET A 286 4.96 5.82 7.22
CA MET A 286 4.80 7.07 7.96
C MET A 286 5.91 7.20 8.98
N ALA A 287 6.63 8.32 8.92
CA ALA A 287 7.60 8.76 9.91
C ALA A 287 7.16 10.06 10.57
N VAL A 288 7.51 10.23 11.85
CA VAL A 288 7.12 11.39 12.65
C VAL A 288 8.28 11.87 13.51
N ARG A 289 8.25 13.14 13.90
CA ARG A 289 9.15 13.69 14.92
C ARG A 289 8.89 13.12 16.31
N THR A 290 9.88 13.26 17.19
CA THR A 290 9.79 12.87 18.59
C THR A 290 8.58 13.53 19.29
N GLY A 291 7.89 12.75 20.13
CA GLY A 291 6.70 13.15 20.88
C GLY A 291 5.37 12.81 20.19
N MET A 292 5.38 12.32 18.95
CA MET A 292 4.19 11.94 18.19
C MET A 292 4.00 10.41 18.08
N GLU A 293 4.88 9.61 18.66
CA GLU A 293 4.91 8.14 18.58
C GLU A 293 3.63 7.51 19.13
N ARG A 294 3.03 8.16 20.14
CA ARG A 294 1.77 7.71 20.75
C ARG A 294 0.54 7.91 19.86
N THR A 295 0.68 8.68 18.78
CA THR A 295 -0.41 8.99 17.84
C THR A 295 -0.26 8.29 16.48
N LEU A 296 0.86 7.60 16.27
CA LEU A 296 1.19 6.91 15.03
C LEU A 296 0.17 5.80 14.74
N PRO A 297 -0.35 5.69 13.51
CA PRO A 297 -1.20 4.59 13.06
C PRO A 297 -0.37 3.32 12.81
N GLY A 298 -1.03 2.17 12.97
CA GLY A 298 -0.43 0.87 12.68
C GLY A 298 0.66 0.43 13.67
N ARG A 299 1.37 -0.61 13.25
CA ARG A 299 2.34 -1.34 14.08
C ARG A 299 3.69 -0.62 14.11
N ILE A 300 4.43 -0.78 15.21
CA ILE A 300 5.81 -0.31 15.34
C ILE A 300 6.62 -1.45 15.95
N VAL A 301 7.74 -1.82 15.34
CA VAL A 301 8.72 -2.72 15.94
C VAL A 301 9.64 -1.91 16.85
N GLY A 302 9.85 -2.40 18.07
CA GLY A 302 10.79 -1.83 19.03
C GLY A 302 11.81 -2.86 19.48
N VAL A 303 13.00 -2.37 19.80
CA VAL A 303 14.04 -3.15 20.49
C VAL A 303 13.69 -3.24 21.96
N SER A 304 13.84 -4.45 22.51
CA SER A 304 13.64 -4.79 23.92
C SER A 304 14.74 -5.77 24.34
N LYS A 305 14.52 -6.47 25.45
CA LYS A 305 15.39 -7.53 25.95
C LYS A 305 14.57 -8.76 26.35
N ASP A 306 15.13 -9.94 26.16
CA ASP A 306 14.56 -11.19 26.67
C ASP A 306 14.87 -11.39 28.18
N ASP A 307 14.52 -12.55 28.71
CA ASP A 307 14.74 -12.93 30.11
C ASP A 307 16.23 -13.11 30.46
N ALA A 308 17.06 -13.48 29.49
CA ALA A 308 18.52 -13.54 29.60
C ALA A 308 19.20 -12.17 29.43
N GLY A 309 18.45 -11.11 29.10
CA GLY A 309 18.94 -9.76 28.87
C GLY A 309 19.52 -9.52 27.48
N ALA A 310 19.38 -10.47 26.54
CA ALA A 310 19.81 -10.31 25.16
C ALA A 310 18.85 -9.39 24.39
N PRO A 311 19.35 -8.54 23.47
CA PRO A 311 18.49 -7.72 22.62
C PRO A 311 17.52 -8.58 21.80
N ALA A 312 16.24 -8.23 21.86
CA ALA A 312 15.16 -8.91 21.13
C ALA A 312 14.15 -7.90 20.59
N TYR A 313 13.45 -8.24 19.52
CA TYR A 313 12.47 -7.37 18.87
C TYR A 313 11.05 -7.74 19.25
N ARG A 314 10.15 -6.76 19.32
CA ARG A 314 8.70 -6.99 19.49
C ARG A 314 7.87 -5.85 18.92
N LEU A 315 6.57 -6.06 18.77
CA LEU A 315 5.64 -4.97 18.54
C LEU A 315 5.55 -4.08 19.80
N ALA A 316 5.71 -2.78 19.61
CA ALA A 316 5.79 -1.76 20.65
C ALA A 316 4.58 -0.82 20.64
N LEU A 317 4.24 -0.27 21.80
CA LEU A 317 3.13 0.68 21.98
C LEU A 317 1.79 0.17 21.42
N GLN A 318 1.51 -1.13 21.57
CA GLN A 318 0.34 -1.79 20.96
C GLN A 318 -1.00 -1.25 21.48
N THR A 319 -1.02 -0.55 22.63
CA THR A 319 -2.23 0.09 23.16
C THR A 319 -2.80 1.18 22.25
N ARG A 320 -2.08 1.60 21.20
CA ARG A 320 -2.60 2.49 20.15
C ARG A 320 -3.56 1.79 19.19
N GLU A 321 -3.42 0.48 19.03
CA GLU A 321 -4.03 -0.29 17.95
C GLU A 321 -5.46 -0.74 18.28
N GLN A 322 -6.23 -1.03 17.22
CA GLN A 322 -7.66 -1.37 17.28
C GLN A 322 -8.00 -2.53 18.22
N HIS A 323 -7.13 -3.54 18.33
CA HIS A 323 -7.38 -4.74 19.14
C HIS A 323 -7.38 -4.48 20.65
N ILE A 324 -6.81 -3.34 21.09
CA ILE A 324 -6.84 -2.90 22.50
C ILE A 324 -7.79 -1.70 22.67
N ARG A 325 -7.68 -0.69 21.81
CA ARG A 325 -8.37 0.59 22.01
C ARG A 325 -9.68 0.77 21.25
N ARG A 326 -10.04 -0.15 20.35
CA ARG A 326 -11.31 -0.15 19.60
C ARG A 326 -11.61 1.24 19.00
N GLU A 327 -12.74 1.86 19.35
CA GLU A 327 -13.15 3.18 18.88
C GLU A 327 -12.20 4.33 19.26
N LYS A 328 -11.31 4.13 20.24
CA LYS A 328 -10.28 5.10 20.69
C LYS A 328 -8.90 4.84 20.09
N ALA A 329 -8.79 3.88 19.16
CA ALA A 329 -7.54 3.57 18.48
C ALA A 329 -7.08 4.75 17.60
N THR A 330 -5.80 4.77 17.24
CA THR A 330 -5.27 5.81 16.35
C THR A 330 -5.73 5.66 14.90
N SER A 331 -6.13 4.45 14.50
CA SER A 331 -6.62 4.07 13.17
C SER A 331 -7.39 2.75 13.26
N ASN A 332 -8.18 2.42 12.23
CA ASN A 332 -8.81 1.10 12.09
C ASN A 332 -7.88 0.06 11.46
N ILE A 333 -6.66 0.41 11.03
CA ILE A 333 -5.75 -0.51 10.36
C ILE A 333 -5.42 -1.74 11.24
N CYS A 334 -5.41 -2.93 10.63
CA CYS A 334 -5.05 -4.19 11.28
C CYS A 334 -4.05 -4.99 10.42
N THR A 335 -4.52 -5.53 9.30
CA THR A 335 -3.64 -5.98 8.21
C THR A 335 -3.04 -4.74 7.56
N ALA A 336 -1.72 -4.77 7.33
CA ALA A 336 -0.98 -3.74 6.62
C ALA A 336 -0.20 -4.42 5.47
N GLN A 337 0.99 -3.92 5.11
CA GLN A 337 1.75 -4.39 3.95
C GLN A 337 3.13 -4.95 4.34
N ALA A 338 3.16 -5.81 5.37
CA ALA A 338 4.39 -6.27 6.00
C ALA A 338 5.36 -6.99 5.03
N LEU A 339 4.86 -7.89 4.17
CA LEU A 339 5.71 -8.60 3.20
C LEU A 339 6.38 -7.62 2.22
N LEU A 340 5.67 -6.59 1.79
CA LEU A 340 6.18 -5.61 0.82
C LEU A 340 7.13 -4.62 1.50
N ALA A 341 6.90 -4.28 2.76
CA ALA A 341 7.85 -3.54 3.58
C ALA A 341 9.16 -4.33 3.76
N ILE A 342 9.07 -5.65 3.94
CA ILE A 342 10.23 -6.54 3.99
C ILE A 342 10.97 -6.52 2.64
N VAL A 343 10.28 -6.67 1.51
CA VAL A 343 10.89 -6.58 0.16
C VAL A 343 11.65 -5.25 -0.01
N SER A 344 11.02 -4.11 0.31
CA SER A 344 11.68 -2.80 0.22
C SER A 344 12.86 -2.66 1.19
N SER A 345 12.78 -3.24 2.40
CA SER A 345 13.91 -3.23 3.34
C SER A 345 15.10 -4.03 2.81
N PHE A 346 14.85 -5.19 2.17
CA PHE A 346 15.90 -6.01 1.58
C PHE A 346 16.48 -5.37 0.33
N TYR A 347 15.69 -4.61 -0.43
CA TYR A 347 16.18 -3.78 -1.52
C TYR A 347 17.20 -2.76 -1.00
N ALA A 348 16.86 -2.01 0.05
CA ALA A 348 17.79 -1.07 0.68
C ALA A 348 19.00 -1.77 1.33
N VAL A 349 18.85 -2.96 1.91
CA VAL A 349 19.99 -3.75 2.44
C VAL A 349 20.95 -4.17 1.34
N TYR A 350 20.42 -4.55 0.18
CA TYR A 350 21.23 -5.03 -0.94
C TYR A 350 21.96 -3.87 -1.64
N HIS A 351 21.24 -2.80 -1.95
CA HIS A 351 21.78 -1.62 -2.63
C HIS A 351 22.54 -0.66 -1.72
N GLY A 352 22.17 -0.59 -0.43
CA GLY A 352 22.68 0.35 0.57
C GLY A 352 22.78 1.81 0.10
N PRO A 353 23.46 2.70 0.83
CA PRO A 353 23.49 4.12 0.48
C PRO A 353 24.07 4.38 -0.92
N ASP A 354 25.23 3.81 -1.23
CA ASP A 354 25.91 4.06 -2.52
C ASP A 354 25.11 3.57 -3.72
N GLY A 355 24.50 2.38 -3.63
CA GLY A 355 23.73 1.80 -4.73
C GLY A 355 22.41 2.55 -4.94
N LEU A 356 21.74 2.96 -3.86
CA LEU A 356 20.54 3.79 -3.96
C LEU A 356 20.85 5.16 -4.55
N ASN A 357 21.97 5.80 -4.15
CA ASN A 357 22.45 7.03 -4.77
C ASN A 357 22.73 6.83 -6.25
N ALA A 358 23.47 5.80 -6.64
CA ALA A 358 23.77 5.53 -8.06
C ALA A 358 22.51 5.27 -8.90
N ILE A 359 21.47 4.67 -8.32
CA ILE A 359 20.17 4.52 -8.98
C ILE A 359 19.51 5.89 -9.15
N ALA A 360 19.41 6.68 -8.09
CA ALA A 360 18.77 7.99 -8.13
C ALA A 360 19.50 8.98 -9.06
N GLU A 361 20.83 8.99 -9.05
CA GLU A 361 21.65 9.81 -9.95
C GLU A 361 21.41 9.43 -11.41
N ARG A 362 21.33 8.13 -11.72
CA ARG A 362 21.03 7.65 -13.07
C ARG A 362 19.63 8.07 -13.51
N VAL A 363 18.64 7.94 -12.62
CA VAL A 363 17.24 8.35 -12.87
C VAL A 363 17.18 9.85 -13.15
N ASN A 364 17.77 10.69 -12.29
CA ASN A 364 17.80 12.13 -12.49
C ASN A 364 18.58 12.53 -13.75
N HIS A 365 19.73 11.90 -14.01
CA HIS A 365 20.50 12.13 -15.21
C HIS A 365 19.70 11.83 -16.48
N ASN A 366 18.97 10.71 -16.51
CA ASN A 366 18.09 10.34 -17.62
C ASN A 366 16.93 11.34 -17.81
N ALA A 367 16.34 11.85 -16.72
CA ALA A 367 15.33 12.90 -16.78
C ALA A 367 15.91 14.20 -17.39
N ARG A 368 17.13 14.56 -17.02
CA ARG A 368 17.85 15.72 -17.56
C ARG A 368 18.20 15.56 -19.03
N ILE A 369 18.65 14.38 -19.47
CA ILE A 369 18.87 14.05 -20.90
C ILE A 369 17.60 14.35 -21.70
N LEU A 370 16.45 13.87 -21.22
CA LEU A 370 15.19 14.10 -21.91
C LEU A 370 14.81 15.59 -21.89
N ALA A 371 14.91 16.26 -20.74
CA ALA A 371 14.64 17.69 -20.61
C ALA A 371 15.47 18.53 -21.59
N THR A 372 16.78 18.27 -21.69
CA THR A 372 17.68 18.94 -22.66
C THR A 372 17.21 18.72 -24.10
N ALA A 373 16.88 17.49 -24.48
CA ALA A 373 16.43 17.17 -25.84
C ALA A 373 15.10 17.85 -26.18
N LEU A 374 14.17 17.92 -25.22
CA LEU A 374 12.87 18.57 -25.38
C LEU A 374 13.02 20.09 -25.48
N ALA A 375 13.84 20.71 -24.62
CA ALA A 375 14.12 22.14 -24.64
C ALA A 375 14.79 22.57 -25.96
N ALA A 376 15.69 21.75 -26.51
CA ALA A 376 16.39 22.03 -27.77
C ALA A 376 15.46 22.18 -28.99
N VAL A 377 14.25 21.60 -28.95
CA VAL A 377 13.22 21.77 -29.99
C VAL A 377 12.08 22.69 -29.56
N GLY A 378 12.29 23.48 -28.51
CA GLY A 378 11.36 24.50 -28.03
C GLY A 378 10.16 23.94 -27.27
N ARG A 379 10.27 22.78 -26.62
CA ARG A 379 9.26 22.32 -25.65
C ARG A 379 9.48 23.02 -24.32
N GLU A 380 8.46 23.70 -23.84
CA GLU A 380 8.46 24.36 -22.53
C GLU A 380 8.21 23.32 -21.44
N LEU A 381 9.08 23.30 -20.43
CA LEU A 381 8.89 22.54 -19.20
C LEU A 381 8.19 23.43 -18.17
N VAL A 382 7.26 22.86 -17.40
CA VAL A 382 6.55 23.61 -16.35
C VAL A 382 7.47 23.97 -15.17
N THR A 383 8.56 23.23 -14.99
CA THR A 383 9.61 23.46 -13.99
C THR A 383 10.96 23.04 -14.53
N ASP A 384 12.00 23.78 -14.16
CA ASP A 384 13.40 23.48 -14.51
C ASP A 384 14.14 22.71 -13.41
N SER A 385 13.51 22.56 -12.23
CA SER A 385 14.02 21.77 -11.11
C SER A 385 13.09 20.58 -10.85
N PHE A 386 13.62 19.38 -11.06
CA PHE A 386 12.89 18.10 -10.96
C PHE A 386 13.84 16.96 -10.60
N PHE A 387 13.30 15.91 -9.99
CA PHE A 387 14.04 14.66 -9.77
C PHE A 387 13.95 13.76 -11.01
N ASP A 388 12.76 13.21 -11.28
CA ASP A 388 12.57 12.21 -12.34
C ASP A 388 11.37 12.47 -13.24
N THR A 389 10.60 13.52 -12.97
CA THR A 389 9.31 13.75 -13.61
C THR A 389 9.30 15.09 -14.32
N LEU A 390 8.96 15.07 -15.61
CA LEU A 390 8.82 16.25 -16.45
C LEU A 390 7.35 16.49 -16.75
N THR A 391 6.89 17.73 -16.60
CA THR A 391 5.61 18.20 -17.13
C THR A 391 5.88 19.14 -18.29
N VAL A 392 5.45 18.74 -19.49
CA VAL A 392 5.85 19.35 -20.76
C VAL A 392 4.64 19.97 -21.44
N ARG A 393 4.72 21.26 -21.80
CA ARG A 393 3.69 21.93 -22.60
C ARG A 393 3.86 21.62 -24.09
N VAL A 394 2.78 21.14 -24.68
CA VAL A 394 2.60 20.77 -26.07
C VAL A 394 1.22 21.23 -26.57
N PRO A 395 0.99 22.55 -26.75
CA PRO A 395 -0.34 23.10 -27.04
C PRO A 395 -1.04 22.42 -28.23
N GLY A 396 -2.26 21.91 -27.99
CA GLY A 396 -3.13 21.19 -28.91
C GLY A 396 -2.57 19.87 -29.43
N LYS A 397 -1.50 19.33 -28.81
CA LYS A 397 -0.72 18.20 -29.33
C LYS A 397 -0.56 17.07 -28.33
N ALA A 398 -1.07 17.17 -27.09
CA ALA A 398 -0.87 16.15 -26.07
C ALA A 398 -1.31 14.76 -26.56
N ARG A 399 -2.53 14.62 -27.07
CA ARG A 399 -3.03 13.34 -27.63
C ARG A 399 -2.14 12.77 -28.72
N LYS A 400 -1.62 13.62 -29.62
CA LYS A 400 -0.70 13.20 -30.69
C LYS A 400 0.61 12.65 -30.12
N VAL A 401 1.16 13.29 -29.08
CA VAL A 401 2.36 12.81 -28.39
C VAL A 401 2.09 11.47 -27.71
N LEU A 402 0.98 11.33 -26.99
CA LEU A 402 0.59 10.06 -26.35
C LEU A 402 0.45 8.94 -27.39
N THR A 403 -0.30 9.16 -28.48
CA THR A 403 -0.44 8.13 -29.54
C THR A 403 0.90 7.77 -30.17
N ALA A 404 1.80 8.74 -30.35
CA ALA A 404 3.14 8.47 -30.88
C ALA A 404 4.01 7.67 -29.90
N ALA A 405 3.90 7.91 -28.60
CA ALA A 405 4.58 7.15 -27.56
C ALA A 405 4.00 5.74 -27.42
N GLU A 406 2.67 5.61 -27.42
CA GLU A 406 1.96 4.33 -27.35
C GLU A 406 2.29 3.42 -28.54
N ALA A 407 2.39 3.99 -29.76
CA ALA A 407 2.86 3.26 -30.94
C ALA A 407 4.30 2.72 -30.83
N ARG A 408 5.07 3.18 -29.83
CA ARG A 408 6.41 2.71 -29.47
C ARG A 408 6.42 1.86 -28.20
N GLY A 409 5.24 1.49 -27.68
CA GLY A 409 5.09 0.71 -26.45
C GLY A 409 5.40 1.49 -25.17
N ILE A 410 5.15 2.80 -25.15
CA ILE A 410 5.42 3.67 -23.99
C ILE A 410 4.15 4.40 -23.57
N ASN A 411 3.79 4.29 -22.29
CA ASN A 411 2.70 5.05 -21.70
C ASN A 411 3.21 6.32 -21.03
N LEU A 412 2.63 7.46 -21.41
CA LEU A 412 2.87 8.76 -20.81
C LEU A 412 1.62 9.24 -20.06
N ARG A 413 1.78 10.18 -19.14
CA ARG A 413 0.64 10.76 -18.41
C ARG A 413 -0.07 11.79 -19.26
N PHE A 414 -1.33 11.53 -19.59
CA PHE A 414 -2.24 12.56 -20.07
C PHE A 414 -2.61 13.50 -18.92
N ILE A 415 -2.38 14.81 -19.07
CA ILE A 415 -2.78 15.83 -18.08
C ILE A 415 -3.97 16.60 -18.63
N ASP A 416 -3.80 17.20 -19.80
CA ASP A 416 -4.82 17.90 -20.57
C ASP A 416 -4.44 17.91 -22.06
N GLU A 417 -5.20 18.61 -22.91
CA GLU A 417 -4.95 18.68 -24.36
C GLU A 417 -3.64 19.41 -24.74
N ASP A 418 -3.07 20.16 -23.81
CA ASP A 418 -1.88 20.99 -23.99
C ASP A 418 -0.67 20.49 -23.20
N THR A 419 -0.80 19.47 -22.35
CA THR A 419 0.22 19.11 -21.36
C THR A 419 0.37 17.60 -21.20
N VAL A 420 1.62 17.13 -21.18
CA VAL A 420 1.97 15.71 -21.01
C VAL A 420 2.97 15.56 -19.86
N GLY A 421 2.73 14.58 -18.99
CA GLY A 421 3.69 14.18 -17.95
C GLY A 421 4.53 12.98 -18.39
N VAL A 422 5.80 12.98 -18.01
CA VAL A 422 6.74 11.89 -18.26
C VAL A 422 7.54 11.64 -16.99
N SER A 423 7.43 10.44 -16.42
CA SER A 423 8.23 10.03 -15.26
C SER A 423 9.27 9.00 -15.67
N ILE A 424 10.52 9.26 -15.31
CA ILE A 424 11.68 8.42 -15.55
C ILE A 424 11.88 7.53 -14.33
N ASP A 425 12.31 6.30 -14.55
CA ASP A 425 12.53 5.35 -13.47
C ASP A 425 13.79 4.50 -13.66
N GLU A 426 14.01 3.56 -12.74
CA GLU A 426 15.20 2.72 -12.68
C GLU A 426 15.42 1.91 -13.98
N THR A 427 14.34 1.55 -14.66
CA THR A 427 14.32 0.69 -15.86
C THR A 427 14.54 1.47 -17.15
N THR A 428 14.50 2.80 -17.08
CA THR A 428 14.56 3.67 -18.27
C THR A 428 15.92 3.57 -18.96
N THR A 429 15.89 3.32 -20.28
CA THR A 429 17.09 3.19 -21.12
C THR A 429 17.25 4.38 -22.07
N ALA A 430 18.45 4.57 -22.63
CA ALA A 430 18.69 5.58 -23.66
C ALA A 430 17.80 5.40 -24.91
N ALA A 431 17.44 4.15 -25.25
CA ALA A 431 16.51 3.86 -26.32
C ALA A 431 15.08 4.32 -25.99
N THR A 432 14.63 4.08 -24.75
CA THR A 432 13.35 4.61 -24.24
C THR A 432 13.33 6.13 -24.30
N LEU A 433 14.37 6.80 -23.80
CA LEU A 433 14.46 8.26 -23.83
C LEU A 433 14.40 8.81 -25.26
N SER A 434 15.13 8.20 -26.19
CA SER A 434 15.07 8.57 -27.61
C SER A 434 13.68 8.38 -28.21
N ALA A 435 12.99 7.29 -27.88
CA ALA A 435 11.64 7.03 -28.34
C ALA A 435 10.64 8.07 -27.83
N VAL A 436 10.76 8.48 -26.56
CA VAL A 436 9.96 9.57 -25.98
C VAL A 436 10.30 10.90 -26.65
N ALA A 437 11.57 11.27 -26.75
CA ALA A 437 12.00 12.50 -27.40
C ALA A 437 11.43 12.63 -28.83
N VAL A 438 11.47 11.55 -29.61
CA VAL A 438 10.87 11.47 -30.95
C VAL A 438 9.35 11.63 -30.92
N ALA A 439 8.64 11.09 -29.91
CA ALA A 439 7.20 11.29 -29.76
C ALA A 439 6.83 12.78 -29.53
N PHE A 440 7.73 13.54 -28.88
CA PHE A 440 7.62 15.00 -28.73
C PHE A 440 8.14 15.78 -29.94
N GLY A 441 8.61 15.11 -31.00
CA GLY A 441 9.14 15.73 -32.21
C GLY A 441 10.59 16.22 -32.10
N ALA A 442 11.33 15.76 -31.09
CA ALA A 442 12.79 15.92 -31.03
C ALA A 442 13.51 14.80 -31.80
N GLY A 443 14.83 14.91 -31.92
CA GLY A 443 15.69 13.85 -32.43
C GLY A 443 16.06 12.81 -31.35
N PRO A 444 16.91 11.82 -31.68
CA PRO A 444 17.53 10.95 -30.69
C PRO A 444 18.22 11.77 -29.59
N VAL A 445 18.20 11.27 -28.35
CA VAL A 445 18.81 11.99 -27.23
C VAL A 445 20.34 11.91 -27.30
N GLY A 446 21.01 12.99 -26.88
CA GLY A 446 22.45 13.04 -26.62
C GLY A 446 22.73 13.04 -25.12
N ASP A 447 23.81 13.69 -24.71
CA ASP A 447 24.13 13.87 -23.28
C ASP A 447 23.26 14.97 -22.64
N ALA A 448 23.13 14.91 -21.32
CA ALA A 448 22.49 15.98 -20.54
C ALA A 448 23.30 17.28 -20.66
N ALA A 449 22.61 18.39 -20.90
CA ALA A 449 23.17 19.74 -20.80
C ALA A 449 22.19 20.62 -20.01
N GLY A 450 22.56 20.95 -18.76
CA GLY A 450 21.74 21.75 -17.83
C GLY A 450 20.82 20.91 -16.94
N PHE A 451 19.85 21.62 -16.34
CA PHE A 451 18.83 21.08 -15.42
C PHE A 451 19.41 20.33 -14.21
N GLU A 452 20.61 20.68 -13.77
CA GLU A 452 21.13 20.23 -12.48
C GLU A 452 20.18 20.64 -11.36
N LEU A 453 19.98 19.76 -10.38
CA LEU A 453 19.28 20.11 -9.16
C LEU A 453 19.99 21.30 -8.49
N PRO A 454 19.25 22.37 -8.13
CA PRO A 454 19.81 23.52 -7.42
C PRO A 454 20.51 23.13 -6.11
N ALA A 455 21.58 23.84 -5.76
CA ALA A 455 22.40 23.48 -4.60
C ALA A 455 21.66 23.57 -3.25
N ASP A 456 20.62 24.39 -3.16
CA ASP A 456 19.78 24.60 -1.98
C ASP A 456 18.77 23.46 -1.74
N VAL A 457 18.50 22.62 -2.75
CA VAL A 457 17.62 21.45 -2.60
C VAL A 457 18.38 20.13 -2.47
N LEU A 458 19.71 20.15 -2.59
CA LEU A 458 20.55 18.94 -2.52
C LEU A 458 20.73 18.46 -1.09
N ARG A 459 20.55 17.14 -0.90
CA ARG A 459 20.87 16.46 0.34
C ARG A 459 22.37 16.50 0.61
N THR A 460 22.73 16.83 1.84
CA THR A 460 24.12 16.75 2.31
C THR A 460 24.33 15.75 3.44
N SER A 461 23.24 15.22 4.02
CA SER A 461 23.29 14.28 5.13
C SER A 461 23.48 12.84 4.67
N ASP A 462 24.23 12.08 5.46
CA ASP A 462 24.36 10.64 5.26
C ASP A 462 23.06 9.89 5.62
N PHE A 463 22.87 8.70 5.06
CA PHE A 463 21.79 7.77 5.38
C PHE A 463 22.27 6.32 5.33
N LEU A 464 21.51 5.40 5.94
CA LEU A 464 21.76 3.96 5.92
C LEU A 464 23.17 3.58 6.40
N GLN A 465 23.65 4.27 7.43
CA GLN A 465 24.99 4.06 7.99
C GLN A 465 25.06 2.81 8.89
N HIS A 466 23.90 2.27 9.30
CA HIS A 466 23.86 1.05 10.10
C HIS A 466 24.51 -0.13 9.33
N PRO A 467 25.30 -1.01 10.00
CA PRO A 467 26.02 -2.09 9.32
C PRO A 467 25.15 -3.00 8.46
N VAL A 468 23.87 -3.21 8.82
CA VAL A 468 22.94 -4.06 8.04
C VAL A 468 22.82 -3.63 6.58
N PHE A 469 22.92 -2.32 6.28
CA PHE A 469 22.85 -1.79 4.91
C PHE A 469 24.21 -1.80 4.21
N ASN A 470 25.26 -2.29 4.88
CA ASN A 470 26.65 -2.21 4.42
C ASN A 470 27.34 -3.59 4.37
N THR A 471 26.76 -4.64 4.96
CA THR A 471 27.38 -5.97 5.06
C THR A 471 26.89 -7.01 4.05
N HIS A 472 25.72 -6.82 3.42
CA HIS A 472 25.04 -7.85 2.63
C HIS A 472 25.01 -7.56 1.12
N ARG A 473 26.14 -7.12 0.56
CA ARG A 473 26.20 -6.57 -0.81
C ARG A 473 26.35 -7.60 -1.93
N SER A 474 26.97 -8.75 -1.66
CA SER A 474 26.98 -9.86 -2.63
C SER A 474 25.69 -10.67 -2.54
N GLU A 475 25.27 -11.26 -3.65
CA GLU A 475 24.06 -12.12 -3.68
C GLU A 475 24.17 -13.27 -2.68
N THR A 476 25.34 -13.90 -2.52
CA THR A 476 25.57 -14.96 -1.52
C THR A 476 25.41 -14.45 -0.08
N GLN A 477 25.87 -13.24 0.24
CA GLN A 477 25.69 -12.66 1.58
C GLN A 477 24.22 -12.34 1.84
N LEU A 478 23.51 -11.78 0.86
CA LEU A 478 22.09 -11.50 0.97
C LEU A 478 21.28 -12.79 1.12
N LEU A 479 21.55 -13.81 0.32
CA LEU A 479 20.90 -15.12 0.42
C LEU A 479 21.04 -15.73 1.81
N ARG A 480 22.24 -15.67 2.39
CA ARG A 480 22.50 -16.13 3.77
C ARG A 480 21.76 -15.30 4.81
N TYR A 481 21.64 -13.98 4.60
CA TYR A 481 20.90 -13.10 5.50
C TYR A 481 19.39 -13.39 5.45
N ILE A 482 18.81 -13.49 4.25
CA ILE A 482 17.41 -13.90 4.03
C ILE A 482 17.16 -15.24 4.73
N ARG A 483 18.02 -16.24 4.49
CA ARG A 483 17.88 -17.55 5.11
C ARG A 483 17.92 -17.48 6.64
N LYS A 484 18.91 -16.78 7.19
CA LYS A 484 19.07 -16.59 8.64
C LYS A 484 17.82 -15.99 9.29
N LEU A 485 17.21 -14.99 8.67
CA LEU A 485 15.98 -14.39 9.19
C LEU A 485 14.79 -15.35 9.06
N SER A 486 14.59 -15.98 7.90
CA SER A 486 13.51 -16.96 7.73
C SER A 486 13.62 -18.14 8.71
N ASP A 487 14.83 -18.54 9.10
CA ASP A 487 15.01 -19.64 10.04
C ASP A 487 14.55 -19.32 11.48
N ARG A 488 14.47 -18.03 11.83
CA ARG A 488 13.99 -17.51 13.13
C ARG A 488 12.48 -17.34 13.20
N ASP A 489 11.78 -17.64 12.12
CA ASP A 489 10.33 -17.50 12.02
C ASP A 489 9.65 -18.87 11.94
N LEU A 490 8.48 -18.96 12.56
CA LEU A 490 7.56 -20.07 12.37
C LEU A 490 6.47 -19.66 11.37
N ALA A 491 6.42 -20.39 10.25
CA ALA A 491 5.51 -20.20 9.12
C ALA A 491 4.80 -21.52 8.76
N LEU A 492 3.86 -21.52 7.81
CA LEU A 492 3.03 -22.69 7.50
C LEU A 492 3.77 -23.83 6.80
N ASP A 493 4.95 -23.54 6.24
CA ASP A 493 5.87 -24.56 5.73
C ASP A 493 6.50 -25.42 6.85
N ARG A 494 6.35 -25.01 8.12
CA ARG A 494 6.87 -25.73 9.29
C ARG A 494 5.79 -26.47 10.06
N THR A 495 4.68 -25.79 10.37
CA THR A 495 3.63 -26.36 11.21
C THR A 495 2.31 -25.59 11.07
N MET A 496 1.22 -26.17 11.58
CA MET A 496 -0.06 -25.48 11.74
C MET A 496 0.09 -24.27 12.66
N ILE A 497 -0.48 -23.13 12.25
CA ILE A 497 -0.59 -21.90 13.04
C ILE A 497 -2.08 -21.67 13.33
N PRO A 498 -2.66 -22.20 14.42
CA PRO A 498 -4.11 -22.22 14.64
C PRO A 498 -4.63 -20.89 15.24
N LEU A 499 -4.37 -19.77 14.56
CA LEU A 499 -4.84 -18.45 14.98
C LEU A 499 -6.33 -18.29 14.67
N GLY A 500 -7.15 -18.24 15.72
CA GLY A 500 -8.57 -17.87 15.62
C GLY A 500 -8.74 -16.52 14.92
N SER A 501 -9.81 -16.39 14.12
CA SER A 501 -10.11 -15.22 13.29
C SER A 501 -9.14 -14.90 12.15
N CYS A 502 -8.08 -15.71 11.93
CA CYS A 502 -7.10 -15.48 10.86
C CYS A 502 -7.19 -16.45 9.68
N THR A 503 -7.87 -17.60 9.84
CA THR A 503 -8.04 -18.62 8.79
C THR A 503 -6.73 -18.98 8.09
N MET A 504 -5.74 -19.46 8.87
CA MET A 504 -4.41 -19.86 8.38
C MET A 504 -4.49 -21.17 7.57
N LYS A 505 -5.03 -21.07 6.34
CA LYS A 505 -5.18 -22.17 5.38
C LYS A 505 -3.98 -22.26 4.43
N LEU A 506 -4.01 -23.22 3.51
CA LEU A 506 -3.04 -23.34 2.43
C LEU A 506 -3.03 -22.08 1.56
N ASN A 507 -1.84 -21.56 1.27
CA ASN A 507 -1.56 -20.65 0.16
C ASN A 507 -0.86 -21.48 -0.93
N ALA A 508 -1.64 -22.01 -1.88
CA ALA A 508 -1.12 -23.02 -2.80
C ALA A 508 -0.14 -22.39 -3.79
N THR A 509 0.89 -23.14 -4.18
CA THR A 509 1.88 -22.63 -5.15
C THR A 509 1.22 -22.22 -6.46
N ALA A 510 0.26 -23.00 -6.97
CA ALA A 510 -0.50 -22.66 -8.18
C ALA A 510 -1.26 -21.32 -8.07
N GLU A 511 -1.73 -20.94 -6.88
CA GLU A 511 -2.38 -19.64 -6.63
C GLU A 511 -1.35 -18.48 -6.64
N MET A 512 -0.09 -18.78 -6.31
CA MET A 512 0.98 -17.78 -6.17
C MET A 512 1.81 -17.60 -7.45
N GLU A 513 1.84 -18.56 -8.38
CA GLU A 513 2.68 -18.53 -9.60
C GLU A 513 2.47 -17.26 -10.44
N ALA A 514 1.22 -16.84 -10.61
CA ALA A 514 0.86 -15.77 -11.54
C ALA A 514 1.21 -14.36 -11.04
N ILE A 515 1.46 -14.18 -9.75
CA ILE A 515 1.69 -12.85 -9.17
C ILE A 515 2.91 -12.17 -9.78
N SER A 516 3.94 -12.93 -10.19
CA SER A 516 5.19 -12.38 -10.73
C SER A 516 5.28 -12.43 -12.26
N TRP A 517 4.20 -12.82 -12.95
CA TRP A 517 4.17 -12.78 -14.41
C TRP A 517 4.16 -11.33 -14.89
N PRO A 518 5.05 -10.93 -15.81
CA PRO A 518 5.15 -9.54 -16.26
C PRO A 518 3.81 -8.95 -16.71
N GLU A 519 2.97 -9.75 -17.36
CA GLU A 519 1.66 -9.34 -17.86
C GLU A 519 0.65 -8.95 -16.76
N PHE A 520 0.90 -9.35 -15.51
CA PHE A 520 0.17 -8.86 -14.33
C PHE A 520 1.00 -7.86 -13.52
N ALA A 521 2.28 -8.17 -13.29
CA ALA A 521 3.16 -7.46 -12.36
C ALA A 521 3.67 -6.11 -12.86
N SER A 522 3.83 -5.93 -14.18
CA SER A 522 4.41 -4.71 -14.79
C SER A 522 3.38 -3.68 -15.25
N ILE A 523 2.08 -3.95 -15.04
CA ILE A 523 1.03 -3.06 -15.50
C ILE A 523 0.88 -1.89 -14.50
N HIS A 524 0.95 -0.67 -15.01
CA HIS A 524 0.70 0.53 -14.22
C HIS A 524 -0.79 0.66 -13.87
N PRO A 525 -1.18 1.06 -12.63
CA PRO A 525 -2.60 1.20 -12.24
C PRO A 525 -3.41 2.14 -13.13
N PHE A 526 -2.74 3.11 -13.77
CA PHE A 526 -3.34 4.07 -14.69
C PHE A 526 -3.01 3.81 -16.17
N ALA A 527 -2.58 2.60 -16.52
CA ALA A 527 -2.39 2.21 -17.92
C ALA A 527 -3.73 2.29 -18.70
N PRO A 528 -3.70 2.57 -20.01
CA PRO A 528 -4.90 2.60 -20.84
C PRO A 528 -5.73 1.31 -20.74
N ASP A 529 -7.05 1.44 -20.79
CA ASP A 529 -8.00 0.32 -20.71
C ASP A 529 -7.73 -0.76 -21.77
N SER A 530 -7.26 -0.35 -22.96
CA SER A 530 -6.89 -1.24 -24.07
C SER A 530 -5.70 -2.15 -23.79
N GLN A 531 -5.00 -1.94 -22.66
CA GLN A 531 -3.82 -2.69 -22.22
C GLN A 531 -4.10 -3.56 -20.98
N THR A 532 -5.29 -3.44 -20.38
CA THR A 532 -5.64 -4.05 -19.09
C THR A 532 -6.83 -5.00 -19.18
N GLU A 533 -7.16 -5.47 -20.38
CA GLU A 533 -8.32 -6.33 -20.63
C GLU A 533 -8.30 -7.62 -19.79
N GLY A 534 -7.13 -8.26 -19.66
CA GLY A 534 -6.96 -9.48 -18.87
C GLY A 534 -7.17 -9.25 -17.37
N TRP A 535 -6.63 -8.14 -16.84
CA TRP A 535 -6.91 -7.70 -15.47
C TRP A 535 -8.38 -7.42 -15.24
N ARG A 536 -9.04 -6.69 -16.16
CA ARG A 536 -10.46 -6.34 -16.04
C ARG A 536 -11.37 -7.56 -16.11
N GLU A 537 -11.06 -8.52 -16.99
CA GLU A 537 -11.78 -9.80 -17.06
C GLU A 537 -11.61 -10.60 -15.77
N LEU A 538 -10.38 -10.72 -15.25
CA LEU A 538 -10.10 -11.39 -13.97
C LEU A 538 -10.89 -10.76 -12.81
N ILE A 539 -10.86 -9.43 -12.70
CA ILE A 539 -11.55 -8.67 -11.65
C ILE A 539 -13.06 -8.88 -11.75
N THR A 540 -13.63 -8.72 -12.95
CA THR A 540 -15.09 -8.86 -13.16
C THR A 540 -15.55 -10.29 -12.86
N GLY A 541 -14.77 -11.30 -13.25
CA GLY A 541 -15.05 -12.70 -12.92
C GLY A 541 -15.03 -12.95 -11.40
N LEU A 542 -14.00 -12.45 -10.72
CA LEU A 542 -13.89 -12.56 -9.26
C LEU A 542 -15.05 -11.85 -8.54
N GLU A 543 -15.45 -10.65 -9.00
CA GLU A 543 -16.59 -9.93 -8.44
C GLU A 543 -17.90 -10.71 -8.59
N ALA A 544 -18.10 -11.37 -9.74
CA ALA A 544 -19.27 -12.22 -9.99
C ALA A 544 -19.27 -13.47 -9.10
N ASP A 545 -18.14 -14.18 -8.99
CA ASP A 545 -18.01 -15.36 -8.14
C ASP A 545 -18.24 -15.00 -6.65
N LEU A 546 -17.70 -13.87 -6.19
CA LEU A 546 -17.91 -13.38 -4.83
C LEU A 546 -19.36 -12.96 -4.58
N ALA A 547 -20.04 -12.36 -5.57
CA ALA A 547 -21.46 -12.03 -5.48
C ALA A 547 -22.31 -13.30 -5.30
N GLU A 548 -22.05 -14.35 -6.08
CA GLU A 548 -22.71 -15.66 -5.93
C GLU A 548 -22.45 -16.28 -4.54
N ILE A 549 -21.20 -16.28 -4.07
CA ILE A 549 -20.82 -16.86 -2.77
C ILE A 549 -21.48 -16.11 -1.60
N THR A 550 -21.65 -14.79 -1.72
CA THR A 550 -22.12 -13.95 -0.61
C THR A 550 -23.61 -13.62 -0.66
N GLY A 551 -24.26 -13.84 -1.80
CA GLY A 551 -25.65 -13.44 -2.05
C GLY A 551 -25.86 -11.93 -2.16
N TYR A 552 -24.80 -11.14 -2.35
CA TYR A 552 -24.91 -9.71 -2.66
C TYR A 552 -25.11 -9.49 -4.16
N ASP A 553 -25.73 -8.35 -4.53
CA ASP A 553 -25.92 -8.00 -5.94
C ASP A 553 -24.61 -7.60 -6.66
N GLN A 554 -23.67 -6.99 -5.93
CA GLN A 554 -22.39 -6.51 -6.46
C GLN A 554 -21.30 -6.54 -5.39
N VAL A 555 -20.05 -6.68 -5.84
CA VAL A 555 -18.84 -6.64 -5.01
C VAL A 555 -17.91 -5.56 -5.56
N SER A 556 -17.21 -4.86 -4.67
CA SER A 556 -16.13 -3.93 -5.04
C SER A 556 -14.83 -4.41 -4.42
N ILE A 557 -13.81 -4.60 -5.25
CA ILE A 557 -12.47 -5.04 -4.80
C ILE A 557 -11.49 -3.89 -4.48
N GLN A 558 -11.93 -2.62 -4.56
CA GLN A 558 -11.07 -1.48 -4.25
C GLN A 558 -10.49 -1.48 -2.80
N PRO A 559 -11.25 -1.85 -1.75
CA PRO A 559 -10.71 -1.85 -0.39
C PRO A 559 -9.59 -2.88 -0.19
N ASN A 560 -8.36 -2.39 -0.01
CA ASN A 560 -7.15 -3.20 0.10
C ASN A 560 -6.87 -3.80 1.50
N ALA A 561 -7.87 -3.81 2.39
CA ALA A 561 -7.83 -4.50 3.68
C ALA A 561 -9.26 -4.69 4.22
N GLY A 562 -9.48 -5.68 5.09
CA GLY A 562 -10.79 -5.89 5.73
C GLY A 562 -11.31 -4.65 6.46
N SER A 563 -10.43 -3.92 7.17
CA SER A 563 -10.79 -2.66 7.84
C SER A 563 -11.19 -1.54 6.85
N GLN A 564 -10.61 -1.53 5.65
CA GLN A 564 -11.03 -0.62 4.58
C GLN A 564 -12.37 -1.05 3.97
N GLY A 565 -12.63 -2.36 3.88
CA GLY A 565 -13.92 -2.91 3.44
C GLY A 565 -15.06 -2.52 4.38
N GLU A 566 -14.86 -2.67 5.70
CA GLU A 566 -15.80 -2.19 6.72
C GLU A 566 -16.11 -0.70 6.55
N LEU A 567 -15.05 0.11 6.44
CA LEU A 567 -15.17 1.55 6.31
C LEU A 567 -15.87 1.97 5.00
N ALA A 568 -15.52 1.36 3.87
CA ALA A 568 -16.17 1.59 2.59
C ALA A 568 -17.66 1.21 2.66
N GLY A 569 -17.99 0.06 3.25
CA GLY A 569 -19.39 -0.36 3.46
C GLY A 569 -20.17 0.62 4.34
N LEU A 570 -19.59 1.09 5.44
CA LEU A 570 -20.23 2.09 6.31
C LEU A 570 -20.40 3.45 5.62
N LEU A 571 -19.45 3.86 4.78
CA LEU A 571 -19.57 5.07 3.96
C LEU A 571 -20.67 4.92 2.90
N ALA A 572 -20.80 3.74 2.28
CA ALA A 572 -21.88 3.44 1.34
C ALA A 572 -23.25 3.47 2.03
N ILE A 573 -23.39 2.86 3.22
CA ILE A 573 -24.61 2.94 4.05
C ILE A 573 -24.95 4.40 4.39
N ARG A 574 -23.95 5.20 4.78
CA ARG A 574 -24.16 6.64 5.07
C ARG A 574 -24.60 7.40 3.82
N GLY A 575 -23.97 7.14 2.68
CA GLY A 575 -24.33 7.71 1.38
C GLY A 575 -25.78 7.37 1.00
N TYR A 576 -26.18 6.11 1.20
CA TYR A 576 -27.54 5.65 0.97
C TYR A 576 -28.57 6.39 1.85
N HIS A 577 -28.34 6.54 3.15
CA HIS A 577 -29.22 7.33 4.01
C HIS A 577 -29.32 8.79 3.56
N ARG A 578 -28.19 9.43 3.24
CA ARG A 578 -28.17 10.83 2.75
C ARG A 578 -28.93 11.00 1.44
N SER A 579 -28.79 10.07 0.50
CA SER A 579 -29.52 10.10 -0.77
C SER A 579 -31.04 10.11 -0.61
N ARG A 580 -31.53 9.58 0.52
CA ARG A 580 -32.96 9.53 0.89
C ARG A 580 -33.37 10.64 1.88
N GLY A 581 -32.50 11.61 2.14
CA GLY A 581 -32.75 12.67 3.12
C GLY A 581 -32.73 12.21 4.59
N GLU A 582 -32.21 11.02 4.89
CA GLU A 582 -32.14 10.44 6.24
C GLU A 582 -30.77 10.64 6.91
N GLY A 583 -30.10 11.76 6.63
CA GLY A 583 -28.74 12.04 7.12
C GLY A 583 -28.59 12.05 8.65
N GLN A 584 -29.68 12.18 9.39
CA GLN A 584 -29.71 12.08 10.86
C GLN A 584 -29.40 10.66 11.38
N ARG A 585 -29.48 9.61 10.53
CA ARG A 585 -29.20 8.23 10.91
C ARG A 585 -27.69 7.98 10.93
N ASN A 586 -27.06 8.27 12.06
CA ASN A 586 -25.62 8.13 12.27
C ASN A 586 -25.24 7.22 13.44
N VAL A 587 -26.18 6.46 14.00
CA VAL A 587 -25.90 5.50 15.08
C VAL A 587 -25.54 4.14 14.48
N CYS A 588 -24.42 3.56 14.93
CA CYS A 588 -23.98 2.22 14.56
C CYS A 588 -23.97 1.32 15.81
N LEU A 589 -24.87 0.33 15.83
CA LEU A 589 -24.94 -0.67 16.90
C LEU A 589 -23.84 -1.72 16.68
N ILE A 590 -22.96 -1.91 17.65
CA ILE A 590 -21.82 -2.84 17.54
C ILE A 590 -21.79 -3.76 18.76
N PRO A 591 -21.95 -5.10 18.60
CA PRO A 591 -21.78 -6.04 19.70
C PRO A 591 -20.40 -5.93 20.36
N ALA A 592 -20.34 -6.10 21.68
CA ALA A 592 -19.10 -6.06 22.44
C ALA A 592 -18.08 -7.12 21.98
N SER A 593 -18.58 -8.24 21.45
CA SER A 593 -17.78 -9.32 20.85
C SER A 593 -17.21 -9.01 19.46
N ALA A 594 -17.65 -7.93 18.81
CA ALA A 594 -17.14 -7.55 17.49
C ALA A 594 -15.64 -7.24 17.55
N HIS A 595 -14.94 -7.49 16.43
CA HIS A 595 -13.54 -7.17 16.26
C HIS A 595 -13.30 -5.65 16.46
N GLY A 596 -12.10 -5.27 16.91
CA GLY A 596 -11.81 -3.88 17.25
C GLY A 596 -11.86 -2.93 16.05
N THR A 597 -11.67 -3.45 14.83
CA THR A 597 -11.79 -2.71 13.57
C THR A 597 -13.18 -2.14 13.38
N ASN A 598 -14.25 -2.89 13.69
CA ASN A 598 -15.63 -2.45 13.46
C ASN A 598 -15.91 -1.08 14.11
N ALA A 599 -15.53 -0.93 15.37
CA ALA A 599 -15.77 0.30 16.12
C ALA A 599 -14.87 1.45 15.64
N ALA A 600 -13.62 1.17 15.30
CA ALA A 600 -12.71 2.17 14.72
C ALA A 600 -13.20 2.64 13.33
N SER A 601 -13.62 1.71 12.46
CA SER A 601 -14.17 1.98 11.13
C SER A 601 -15.45 2.82 11.21
N ALA A 602 -16.34 2.54 12.16
CA ALA A 602 -17.55 3.34 12.38
C ALA A 602 -17.26 4.79 12.80
N VAL A 603 -16.29 5.00 13.69
CA VAL A 603 -15.85 6.36 14.03
C VAL A 603 -15.26 7.06 12.81
N LEU A 604 -14.44 6.38 12.01
CA LEU A 604 -13.85 6.93 10.78
C LEU A 604 -14.89 7.21 9.68
N ALA A 605 -16.04 6.55 9.72
CA ALA A 605 -17.19 6.84 8.85
C ALA A 605 -18.08 7.99 9.38
N GLY A 606 -17.71 8.63 10.50
CA GLY A 606 -18.48 9.70 11.13
C GLY A 606 -19.73 9.21 11.87
N MET A 607 -19.77 7.93 12.27
CA MET A 607 -20.88 7.34 13.01
C MET A 607 -20.65 7.34 14.52
N LYS A 608 -21.75 7.42 15.28
CA LYS A 608 -21.79 7.24 16.73
C LYS A 608 -21.89 5.75 17.07
N VAL A 609 -20.84 5.20 17.63
CA VAL A 609 -20.83 3.81 18.11
C VAL A 609 -21.67 3.67 19.37
N VAL A 610 -22.60 2.72 19.37
CA VAL A 610 -23.37 2.28 20.54
C VAL A 610 -23.11 0.80 20.72
N VAL A 611 -22.42 0.44 21.81
CA VAL A 611 -22.04 -0.95 22.09
C VAL A 611 -23.27 -1.73 22.55
N VAL A 612 -23.49 -2.93 22.02
CA VAL A 612 -24.51 -3.88 22.47
C VAL A 612 -23.85 -4.97 23.32
N ALA A 613 -24.45 -5.30 24.45
CA ALA A 613 -23.93 -6.27 25.40
C ALA A 613 -23.89 -7.70 24.83
N THR A 614 -23.05 -8.52 25.43
CA THR A 614 -22.94 -9.95 25.15
C THR A 614 -23.62 -10.71 26.28
N ALA A 615 -24.53 -11.62 25.95
CA ALA A 615 -25.22 -12.48 26.90
C ALA A 615 -24.24 -13.48 27.55
N ALA A 616 -24.66 -14.11 28.65
CA ALA A 616 -23.81 -15.02 29.42
C ALA A 616 -23.36 -16.27 28.62
N ASP A 617 -24.09 -16.64 27.59
CA ASP A 617 -23.78 -17.74 26.67
C ASP A 617 -22.87 -17.33 25.49
N GLY A 618 -22.46 -16.06 25.43
CA GLY A 618 -21.63 -15.51 24.37
C GLY A 618 -22.39 -14.97 23.16
N THR A 619 -23.73 -15.10 23.13
CA THR A 619 -24.56 -14.51 22.06
C THR A 619 -24.79 -13.01 22.26
N ILE A 620 -25.43 -12.35 21.29
CA ILE A 620 -25.85 -10.95 21.44
C ILE A 620 -26.93 -10.88 22.52
N ASP A 621 -26.80 -9.97 23.48
CA ASP A 621 -27.87 -9.72 24.45
C ASP A 621 -29.06 -9.06 23.75
N HIS A 622 -30.11 -9.84 23.50
CA HIS A 622 -31.31 -9.37 22.82
C HIS A 622 -32.05 -8.28 23.62
N ALA A 623 -32.08 -8.37 24.95
CA ALA A 623 -32.79 -7.38 25.77
C ALA A 623 -32.08 -6.01 25.68
N ASP A 624 -30.76 -6.01 25.75
CA ASP A 624 -29.95 -4.80 25.57
C ASP A 624 -30.00 -4.27 24.12
N LEU A 625 -30.01 -5.16 23.12
CA LEU A 625 -30.19 -4.78 21.71
C LEU A 625 -31.52 -4.06 21.49
N TYR A 626 -32.64 -4.65 21.94
CA TYR A 626 -33.97 -4.06 21.77
C TYR A 626 -34.14 -2.75 22.53
N ALA A 627 -33.44 -2.56 23.65
CA ALA A 627 -33.44 -1.28 24.37
C ALA A 627 -32.71 -0.15 23.61
N LYS A 628 -31.85 -0.48 22.64
CA LYS A 628 -31.01 0.46 21.88
C LYS A 628 -31.52 0.76 20.46
N ILE A 629 -32.42 -0.07 19.94
CA ILE A 629 -33.19 0.15 18.71
C ILE A 629 -34.35 1.10 19.01
#